data_AF-A0A977PYC1-F1
#
_entry.id   AF-A0A977PYC1-F1
#
_cell.length_a   1.000
_cell.length_b   1.000
_cell.length_c   1.000
_cell.angle_alpha   90.00
_cell.angle_beta   90.00
_cell.angle_gamma   90.00
#
_symmetry.space_group_name_H-M   'P 1'
#
loop_
_entity.id
_entity.type
_entity.pdbx_description
1 polymer ?
#
loop_
_entity_poly.entity_id
_entity_poly.type
_entity_poly.pdbx_seq_one_letter_code
_entity_poly.pdbx_strand_id
1 'polypeptide(L)'
;MFSLLGPPHFMQLGDGNESDKKVFPQIIKDCQETLNMEGLSVMDGAFYTAENVGMARSIQWLSRVPLKEATETLANISEDQWQQGEQDGYRWQVRASEYGGEQQRWLVVESAQRLQSDNKAISQKIEKADKVVKKEWQKLCGQNFACEADALTEAQLWPKTLTYHQLSQVEVQTIPYYDKGGRPKQGATPLGFHYRLTGQLSLDSSCLEATSKRAGRFILATNVLPVFRTSLEKIKIDSKMATE
;
A
#
# COMPACT_ATOMS: atom_id res chain seq x y z
N MET A 1 15.64 35.30 6.48
CA MET A 1 16.04 35.57 5.08
C MET A 1 16.60 34.26 4.54
N PHE A 2 15.75 33.40 3.95
CA PHE A 2 16.15 32.13 3.35
C PHE A 2 15.64 32.14 1.92
N SER A 3 16.55 32.40 0.97
CA SER A 3 16.29 32.31 -0.46
C SER A 3 17.42 31.49 -1.06
N LEU A 4 17.13 30.23 -1.34
CA LEU A 4 17.93 29.37 -2.23
C LEU A 4 16.99 28.60 -3.16
N LEU A 5 15.96 29.29 -3.64
CA LEU A 5 15.17 28.89 -4.80
C LEU A 5 15.07 30.16 -5.64
N GLY A 6 15.88 30.23 -6.71
CA GLY A 6 15.66 31.22 -7.75
C GLY A 6 14.24 31.06 -8.33
N PRO A 7 13.72 32.08 -9.03
CA PRO A 7 12.40 32.01 -9.64
C PRO A 7 12.26 30.75 -10.52
N PRO A 8 11.07 30.15 -10.61
CA PRO A 8 10.84 29.00 -11.49
C PRO A 8 11.23 29.39 -12.91
N HIS A 9 12.19 28.66 -13.49
CA HIS A 9 12.68 28.92 -14.85
C HIS A 9 11.68 28.44 -15.91
N PHE A 10 10.78 27.53 -15.52
CA PHE A 10 9.69 27.04 -16.34
C PHE A 10 8.51 26.68 -15.43
N MET A 11 7.30 27.16 -15.78
CA MET A 11 6.06 26.83 -15.08
C MET A 11 4.96 26.66 -16.13
N GLN A 12 4.44 25.44 -16.25
CA GLN A 12 3.28 25.14 -17.08
C GLN A 12 2.12 24.76 -16.15
N LEU A 13 1.08 25.58 -16.14
CA LEU A 13 -0.15 25.32 -15.42
C LEU A 13 -0.99 24.34 -16.26
N GLY A 14 -1.23 23.13 -15.73
CA GLY A 14 -2.11 22.15 -16.36
C GLY A 14 -3.58 22.60 -16.30
N ASP A 15 -4.35 22.27 -17.34
CA ASP A 15 -5.79 22.46 -17.34
C ASP A 15 -6.43 21.36 -16.48
N GLY A 16 -7.31 21.72 -15.54
CA GLY A 16 -7.88 20.83 -14.53
C GLY A 16 -8.79 19.71 -15.07
N ASN A 17 -8.84 19.54 -16.39
CA ASN A 17 -9.64 18.57 -17.12
C ASN A 17 -8.79 17.55 -17.91
N GLU A 18 -7.46 17.72 -17.95
CA GLU A 18 -6.54 16.76 -18.54
C GLU A 18 -5.92 15.87 -17.48
N SER A 19 -5.81 14.56 -17.77
CA SER A 19 -5.08 13.67 -16.88
C SER A 19 -3.59 14.02 -16.93
N ASP A 20 -3.00 14.39 -15.79
CA ASP A 20 -1.58 14.75 -15.65
C ASP A 20 -0.65 13.77 -16.38
N LYS A 21 -0.99 12.47 -16.36
CA LYS A 21 -0.26 11.39 -17.05
C LYS A 21 -0.10 11.56 -18.56
N LYS A 22 -1.03 12.24 -19.24
CA LYS A 22 -0.99 12.47 -20.69
C LYS A 22 -0.25 13.74 -21.08
N VAL A 23 -0.07 14.67 -20.15
CA VAL A 23 0.58 15.97 -20.41
C VAL A 23 2.10 15.88 -20.19
N PHE A 24 2.54 14.97 -19.31
CA PHE A 24 3.97 14.78 -19.02
C PHE A 24 4.86 14.49 -20.23
N PRO A 25 4.49 13.64 -21.22
CA PRO A 25 5.32 13.41 -22.39
C PRO A 25 5.65 14.70 -23.16
N GLN A 26 4.66 15.59 -23.30
CA GLN A 26 4.84 16.87 -23.98
C GLN A 26 5.68 17.83 -23.14
N ILE A 27 5.42 17.91 -21.84
CA ILE A 27 6.22 18.73 -20.90
C ILE A 27 7.68 18.28 -20.90
N ILE A 28 7.94 16.96 -20.86
CA ILE A 28 9.31 16.42 -20.89
C ILE A 28 10.00 16.82 -22.18
N LYS A 29 9.31 16.68 -23.32
CA LYS A 29 9.86 17.05 -24.63
C LYS A 29 10.15 18.55 -24.72
N ASP A 30 9.22 19.40 -24.31
CA ASP A 30 9.38 20.85 -24.32
C ASP A 30 10.51 21.29 -23.37
N CYS A 31 10.64 20.63 -22.23
CA CYS A 31 11.71 20.83 -21.26
C CYS A 31 13.08 20.42 -21.83
N GLN A 32 13.16 19.28 -22.53
CA GLN A 32 14.37 18.83 -23.23
C GLN A 32 14.81 19.79 -24.34
N GLU A 33 13.86 20.36 -25.08
CA GLU A 33 14.14 21.28 -26.19
C GLU A 33 14.50 22.69 -25.70
N THR A 34 13.95 23.12 -24.56
CA THR A 34 14.07 24.51 -24.08
C THR A 34 15.15 24.69 -22.99
N LEU A 35 15.43 23.66 -22.19
CA LEU A 35 16.32 23.77 -21.04
C LEU A 35 17.62 23.01 -21.28
N ASN A 36 18.67 23.76 -21.67
CA ASN A 36 20.06 23.32 -21.49
C ASN A 36 20.46 23.50 -20.01
N MET A 37 19.69 22.93 -19.09
CA MET A 37 19.86 23.14 -17.65
C MET A 37 20.64 21.98 -17.02
N GLU A 38 21.87 22.27 -16.61
CA GLU A 38 22.56 21.50 -15.58
C GLU A 38 21.78 21.68 -14.26
N GLY A 39 20.85 20.76 -13.96
CA GLY A 39 20.03 20.87 -12.75
C GLY A 39 19.14 19.65 -12.49
N LEU A 40 18.79 19.44 -11.21
CA LEU A 40 17.89 18.38 -10.77
C LEU A 40 16.43 18.86 -10.80
N SER A 41 15.60 18.21 -11.61
CA SER A 41 14.15 18.47 -11.70
C SER A 41 13.39 17.65 -10.66
N VAL A 42 12.58 18.30 -9.81
CA VAL A 42 11.70 17.60 -8.85
C VAL A 42 10.33 17.42 -9.49
N MET A 43 9.88 16.17 -9.59
CA MET A 43 8.64 15.78 -10.24
C MET A 43 7.71 15.08 -9.23
N ASP A 44 6.41 15.22 -9.41
CA ASP A 44 5.42 14.56 -8.56
C ASP A 44 5.35 13.04 -8.80
N GLY A 45 4.54 12.32 -8.03
CA GLY A 45 4.38 10.88 -8.21
C GLY A 45 3.67 10.44 -9.49
N ALA A 46 2.93 11.34 -10.17
CA ALA A 46 2.25 11.03 -11.42
C ALA A 46 3.23 10.95 -12.60
N PHE A 47 4.38 11.64 -12.49
CA PHE A 47 5.50 11.44 -13.41
C PHE A 47 6.00 9.99 -13.41
N TYR A 48 6.03 9.29 -12.27
CA TYR A 48 6.69 7.98 -12.13
C TYR A 48 5.90 6.82 -12.78
N THR A 49 5.90 6.81 -14.11
CA THR A 49 5.43 5.72 -14.97
C THR A 49 6.59 5.21 -15.83
N ALA A 50 6.55 3.94 -16.23
CA ALA A 50 7.62 3.34 -17.04
C ALA A 50 7.87 4.14 -18.33
N GLU A 51 6.81 4.67 -18.93
CA GLU A 51 6.84 5.48 -20.15
C GLU A 51 7.55 6.83 -19.93
N ASN A 52 7.10 7.61 -18.95
CA ASN A 52 7.66 8.94 -18.64
C ASN A 52 9.12 8.85 -18.18
N VAL A 53 9.42 7.88 -17.31
CA VAL A 53 10.79 7.60 -16.85
C VAL A 53 11.69 7.26 -18.05
N GLY A 54 11.19 6.43 -18.96
CA GLY A 54 11.90 6.05 -20.18
C GLY A 54 12.09 7.22 -21.16
N MET A 55 11.25 8.26 -21.13
CA MET A 55 11.42 9.48 -21.94
C MET A 55 12.39 10.49 -21.31
N ALA A 56 12.44 10.56 -19.98
CA ALA A 56 13.20 11.57 -19.24
C ALA A 56 14.70 11.22 -19.04
N ARG A 57 15.28 10.39 -19.92
CA ARG A 57 16.68 9.91 -19.78
C ARG A 57 17.71 11.03 -19.83
N SER A 58 17.43 12.09 -20.59
CA SER A 58 18.32 13.23 -20.80
C SER A 58 18.20 14.32 -19.73
N ILE A 59 17.25 14.21 -18.80
CA ILE A 59 17.04 15.18 -17.71
C ILE A 59 17.38 14.50 -16.38
N GLN A 60 18.09 15.19 -15.48
CA GLN A 60 18.24 14.71 -14.10
C GLN A 60 16.96 14.96 -13.31
N TRP A 61 16.38 13.93 -12.71
CA TRP A 61 15.11 14.06 -11.99
C TRP A 61 15.10 13.39 -10.62
N LEU A 62 14.22 13.87 -9.74
CA LEU A 62 13.87 13.29 -8.46
C LEU A 62 12.34 13.19 -8.40
N SER A 63 11.81 11.99 -8.16
CA SER A 63 10.36 11.74 -8.17
C SER A 63 9.94 10.82 -7.03
N ARG A 64 8.69 10.94 -6.61
CA ARG A 64 8.04 10.00 -5.70
C ARG A 64 7.79 8.67 -6.42
N VAL A 65 8.09 7.54 -5.77
CA VAL A 65 7.72 6.20 -6.25
C VAL A 65 6.41 5.76 -5.59
N PRO A 66 5.38 5.36 -6.36
CA PRO A 66 4.18 4.74 -5.80
C PRO A 66 4.55 3.43 -5.10
N LEU A 67 4.13 3.25 -3.84
CA LEU A 67 4.54 2.09 -3.02
C LEU A 67 4.16 0.74 -3.65
N LYS A 68 3.12 0.70 -4.49
CA LYS A 68 2.71 -0.50 -5.24
C LYS A 68 3.81 -1.01 -6.19
N GLU A 69 4.60 -0.12 -6.77
CA GLU A 69 5.71 -0.45 -7.68
C GLU A 69 6.96 -0.89 -6.89
N ALA A 70 6.97 -0.72 -5.57
CA ALA A 70 8.12 -0.94 -4.71
C ALA A 70 7.92 -2.01 -3.64
N THR A 71 6.91 -2.87 -3.82
CA THR A 71 6.49 -3.86 -2.83
C THR A 71 7.63 -4.79 -2.43
N GLU A 72 8.39 -5.30 -3.40
CA GLU A 72 9.54 -6.19 -3.15
C GLU A 72 10.68 -5.47 -2.42
N THR A 73 11.00 -4.23 -2.82
CA THR A 73 12.04 -3.44 -2.15
C THR A 73 11.68 -3.14 -0.71
N LEU A 74 10.42 -2.85 -0.41
CA LEU A 74 9.95 -2.61 0.96
C LEU A 74 9.92 -3.89 1.81
N ALA A 75 9.70 -5.05 1.18
CA ALA A 75 9.71 -6.34 1.88
C ALA A 75 11.13 -6.77 2.31
N ASN A 76 12.14 -6.43 1.51
CA ASN A 76 13.54 -6.85 1.65
C ASN A 76 14.45 -5.76 2.24
N ILE A 77 13.89 -4.88 3.08
CA ILE A 77 14.67 -3.85 3.77
C ILE A 77 15.50 -4.49 4.89
N SER A 78 16.81 -4.27 4.82
CA SER A 78 17.75 -4.66 5.87
C SER A 78 17.84 -3.57 6.94
N GLU A 79 17.54 -3.89 8.20
CA GLU A 79 17.54 -2.92 9.30
C GLU A 79 18.94 -2.37 9.65
N ASP A 80 20.00 -3.08 9.27
CA ASP A 80 21.41 -2.68 9.47
C ASP A 80 21.89 -1.61 8.49
N GLN A 81 21.12 -1.33 7.42
CA GLN A 81 21.55 -0.41 6.35
C GLN A 81 20.91 0.97 6.42
N TRP A 82 20.16 1.25 7.49
CA TRP A 82 19.59 2.57 7.74
C TRP A 82 20.66 3.57 8.16
N GLN A 83 20.57 4.76 7.58
CA GLN A 83 21.34 5.93 7.94
C GLN A 83 20.41 6.95 8.60
N GLN A 84 20.88 7.63 9.64
CA GLN A 84 20.13 8.71 10.26
C GLN A 84 20.11 9.91 9.31
N GLY A 85 18.94 10.53 9.15
CA GLY A 85 18.82 11.80 8.46
C GLY A 85 19.37 12.93 9.34
N GLU A 86 19.78 14.03 8.71
CA GLU A 86 20.16 15.25 9.45
C GLU A 86 18.98 15.85 10.23
N GLN A 87 17.76 15.61 9.74
CA GLN A 87 16.54 16.01 10.41
C GLN A 87 16.07 14.92 11.37
N ASP A 88 15.89 15.30 12.64
CA ASP A 88 15.36 14.41 13.67
C ASP A 88 14.06 13.73 13.24
N GLY A 89 14.00 12.43 13.49
CA GLY A 89 12.84 11.60 13.15
C GLY A 89 12.81 11.12 11.69
N TYR A 90 13.87 11.34 10.91
CA TYR A 90 14.04 10.76 9.58
C TYR A 90 15.22 9.79 9.56
N ARG A 91 15.03 8.65 8.91
CA ARG A 91 16.13 7.75 8.52
C ARG A 91 15.92 7.30 7.09
N TRP A 92 17.00 6.93 6.41
CA TRP A 92 16.94 6.53 5.01
C TRP A 92 17.97 5.46 4.66
N GLN A 93 17.72 4.77 3.55
CA GLN A 93 18.67 3.84 2.94
C GLN A 93 18.58 3.98 1.42
N VAL A 94 19.66 3.61 0.74
CA VAL A 94 19.76 3.72 -0.72
C VAL A 94 19.76 2.33 -1.34
N ARG A 95 19.01 2.19 -2.44
CA ARG A 95 18.92 0.98 -3.25
C ARG A 95 19.17 1.30 -4.71
N ALA A 96 19.84 0.40 -5.40
CA ALA A 96 19.80 0.37 -6.85
C ALA A 96 18.44 -0.21 -7.29
N SER A 97 17.92 0.28 -8.39
CA SER A 97 16.62 -0.10 -8.93
C SER A 97 16.62 0.07 -10.44
N GLU A 98 15.78 -0.68 -11.14
CA GLU A 98 15.56 -0.52 -12.56
C GLU A 98 14.05 -0.46 -12.83
N TYR A 99 13.60 0.59 -13.51
CA TYR A 99 12.18 0.79 -13.85
C TYR A 99 12.08 1.62 -15.13
N GLY A 100 11.12 1.31 -16.01
CA GLY A 100 11.01 1.99 -17.31
C GLY A 100 12.21 1.78 -18.24
N GLY A 101 13.00 0.72 -18.02
CA GLY A 101 14.24 0.46 -18.75
C GLY A 101 15.40 1.38 -18.37
N GLU A 102 15.29 2.09 -17.24
CA GLU A 102 16.32 3.02 -16.75
C GLU A 102 16.86 2.58 -15.39
N GLN A 103 18.18 2.59 -15.27
CA GLN A 103 18.88 2.41 -13.99
C GLN A 103 18.66 3.63 -13.10
N GLN A 104 18.33 3.37 -11.84
CA GLN A 104 17.89 4.37 -10.89
C GLN A 104 18.45 4.11 -9.50
N ARG A 105 18.36 5.13 -8.64
CA ARG A 105 18.54 5.00 -7.21
C ARG A 105 17.25 5.31 -6.49
N TRP A 106 16.86 4.42 -5.59
CA TRP A 106 15.76 4.61 -4.67
C TRP A 106 16.30 4.99 -3.28
N LEU A 107 15.87 6.15 -2.81
CA LEU A 107 15.97 6.55 -1.42
C LEU A 107 14.72 6.08 -0.69
N VAL A 108 14.83 5.02 0.10
CA VAL A 108 13.75 4.60 1.00
C VAL A 108 13.88 5.41 2.27
N VAL A 109 12.89 6.26 2.55
CA VAL A 109 12.85 7.13 3.73
C VAL A 109 11.81 6.61 4.70
N GLU A 110 12.13 6.65 5.99
CA GLU A 110 11.19 6.44 7.08
C GLU A 110 11.08 7.72 7.92
N SER A 111 9.85 8.14 8.19
CA SER A 111 9.54 9.30 9.03
C SER A 111 8.82 8.84 10.29
N ALA A 112 9.36 9.16 11.46
CA ALA A 112 8.77 8.82 12.75
C ALA A 112 7.38 9.44 12.94
N GLN A 113 7.19 10.67 12.47
CA GLN A 113 5.88 11.34 12.50
C GLN A 113 4.86 10.59 11.65
N ARG A 114 5.24 10.20 10.42
CA ARG A 114 4.36 9.43 9.53
C ARG A 114 4.08 8.04 10.06
N LEU A 115 5.09 7.39 10.62
CA LEU A 115 4.93 6.08 11.26
C LEU A 115 3.85 6.15 12.35
N GLN A 116 3.88 7.19 13.18
CA GLN A 116 2.85 7.41 14.20
C GLN A 116 1.45 7.65 13.59
N SER A 117 1.34 8.53 12.59
CA SER A 117 0.04 8.82 11.96
C SER A 117 -0.53 7.61 11.22
N ASP A 118 0.32 6.88 10.50
CA ASP A 118 -0.06 5.70 9.73
C ASP A 118 -0.50 4.58 10.66
N ASN A 119 0.24 4.30 11.74
CA ASN A 119 -0.15 3.30 12.73
C ASN A 119 -1.51 3.62 13.35
N LYS A 120 -1.78 4.90 13.65
CA LYS A 120 -3.10 5.33 14.13
C LYS A 120 -4.19 5.10 13.09
N ALA A 121 -3.94 5.45 11.83
CA ALA A 121 -4.90 5.25 10.74
C ALA A 121 -5.15 3.75 10.46
N ILE A 122 -4.10 2.93 10.47
CA ILE A 122 -4.17 1.47 10.32
C ILE A 122 -5.02 0.88 11.44
N SER A 123 -4.75 1.26 12.70
CA SER A 123 -5.51 0.77 13.86
C SER A 123 -7.00 1.09 13.74
N GLN A 124 -7.34 2.31 13.31
CA GLN A 124 -8.73 2.72 13.08
C GLN A 124 -9.40 1.94 11.92
N LYS A 125 -8.66 1.62 10.85
CA LYS A 125 -9.17 0.79 9.75
C LYS A 125 -9.44 -0.64 10.20
N ILE A 126 -8.54 -1.22 11.00
CA ILE A 126 -8.70 -2.55 11.57
C ILE A 126 -9.92 -2.59 12.49
N GLU A 127 -10.09 -1.61 13.37
CA GLU A 127 -11.25 -1.57 14.28
C GLU A 127 -12.59 -1.49 13.53
N LYS A 128 -12.64 -0.71 12.45
CA LYS A 128 -13.82 -0.62 11.58
C LYS A 128 -14.09 -1.94 10.86
N ALA A 129 -13.06 -2.56 10.29
CA ALA A 129 -13.17 -3.85 9.61
C ALA A 129 -13.61 -4.95 10.59
N ASP A 130 -13.06 -4.97 11.80
CA ASP A 130 -13.36 -5.98 12.82
C ASP A 130 -14.85 -5.99 13.19
N LYS A 131 -15.48 -4.82 13.34
CA LYS A 131 -16.93 -4.70 13.61
C LYS A 131 -17.77 -5.28 12.48
N VAL A 132 -17.38 -5.06 11.22
CA VAL A 132 -18.09 -5.56 10.03
C VAL A 132 -17.92 -7.07 9.91
N VAL A 133 -16.67 -7.53 9.90
CA VAL A 133 -16.31 -8.94 9.68
C VAL A 133 -16.87 -9.84 10.78
N LYS A 134 -16.82 -9.41 12.06
CA LYS A 134 -17.43 -10.19 13.16
C LYS A 134 -18.94 -10.35 12.98
N LYS A 135 -19.63 -9.29 12.53
CA LYS A 135 -21.07 -9.33 12.30
C LYS A 135 -21.43 -10.23 11.11
N GLU A 136 -20.64 -10.19 10.04
CA GLU A 136 -20.79 -11.09 8.89
C GLU A 136 -20.55 -12.55 9.30
N TRP A 137 -19.47 -12.80 10.04
CA TRP A 137 -19.16 -14.14 10.55
C TRP A 137 -20.26 -14.71 11.45
N GLN A 138 -20.81 -13.89 12.36
CA GLN A 138 -21.95 -14.29 13.19
C GLN A 138 -23.18 -14.68 12.37
N LYS A 139 -23.45 -13.96 11.26
CA LYS A 139 -24.55 -14.31 10.36
C LYS A 139 -24.29 -15.62 9.63
N LEU A 140 -23.08 -15.81 9.10
CA LEU A 140 -22.68 -17.04 8.41
C LEU A 140 -22.76 -18.27 9.32
N CYS A 141 -22.27 -18.17 10.56
CA CYS A 141 -22.40 -19.24 11.55
C CYS A 141 -23.86 -19.52 11.95
N GLY A 142 -24.74 -18.51 11.86
CA GLY A 142 -26.17 -18.66 12.14
C GLY A 142 -27.00 -19.20 10.98
N GLN A 143 -26.44 -19.22 9.76
CA GLN A 143 -27.14 -19.62 8.55
C GLN A 143 -27.29 -21.14 8.47
N ASN A 144 -28.50 -21.59 8.16
CA ASN A 144 -28.77 -22.99 7.84
C ASN A 144 -28.55 -23.22 6.34
N PHE A 145 -27.54 -24.00 5.99
CA PHE A 145 -27.33 -24.47 4.62
C PHE A 145 -28.12 -25.76 4.37
N ALA A 146 -28.59 -25.93 3.13
CA ALA A 146 -29.35 -27.10 2.71
C ALA A 146 -28.45 -28.33 2.50
N CYS A 147 -27.20 -28.12 2.10
CA CYS A 147 -26.19 -29.17 2.00
C CYS A 147 -24.83 -28.73 2.55
N GLU A 148 -23.98 -29.70 2.87
CA GLU A 148 -22.61 -29.47 3.34
C GLU A 148 -21.75 -28.77 2.28
N ALA A 149 -21.94 -29.11 1.00
CA ALA A 149 -21.18 -28.53 -0.10
C ALA A 149 -21.41 -27.01 -0.23
N ASP A 150 -22.64 -26.53 0.00
CA ASP A 150 -22.95 -25.09 0.01
C ASP A 150 -22.22 -24.38 1.15
N ALA A 151 -22.24 -24.97 2.35
CA ALA A 151 -21.55 -24.43 3.51
C ALA A 151 -20.03 -24.35 3.27
N LEU A 152 -19.43 -25.41 2.73
CA LEU A 152 -18.00 -25.43 2.40
C LEU A 152 -17.63 -24.42 1.32
N THR A 153 -18.48 -24.25 0.30
CA THR A 153 -18.25 -23.26 -0.76
C THR A 153 -18.21 -21.85 -0.18
N GLU A 154 -19.17 -21.51 0.69
CA GLU A 154 -19.20 -20.20 1.35
C GLU A 154 -17.97 -19.98 2.24
N ALA A 155 -17.55 -21.02 2.97
CA ALA A 155 -16.36 -20.97 3.82
C ALA A 155 -15.04 -20.80 3.05
N GLN A 156 -15.02 -21.12 1.75
CA GLN A 156 -13.86 -20.89 0.88
C GLN A 156 -13.89 -19.51 0.21
N LEU A 157 -15.08 -18.97 -0.07
CA LEU A 157 -15.25 -17.71 -0.79
C LEU A 157 -15.18 -16.50 0.14
N TRP A 158 -15.87 -16.54 1.28
CA TRP A 158 -15.95 -15.39 2.19
C TRP A 158 -14.58 -14.95 2.73
N PRO A 159 -13.63 -15.83 3.12
CA PRO A 159 -12.31 -15.38 3.56
C PRO A 159 -11.54 -14.56 2.53
N LYS A 160 -11.83 -14.72 1.23
CA LYS A 160 -11.18 -13.95 0.15
C LYS A 160 -11.62 -12.49 0.10
N THR A 161 -12.72 -12.13 0.77
CA THR A 161 -13.19 -10.74 0.86
C THR A 161 -12.59 -10.01 2.06
N LEU A 162 -11.89 -10.72 2.96
CA LEU A 162 -11.31 -10.16 4.17
C LEU A 162 -10.01 -9.42 3.86
N THR A 163 -9.83 -8.24 4.46
CA THR A 163 -8.63 -7.42 4.26
C THR A 163 -7.58 -7.63 5.36
N TYR A 164 -8.01 -7.70 6.62
CA TYR A 164 -7.11 -7.76 7.80
C TYR A 164 -7.29 -9.01 8.64
N HIS A 165 -8.21 -9.89 8.23
CA HIS A 165 -8.64 -11.03 9.01
C HIS A 165 -8.47 -12.30 8.19
N GLN A 166 -8.31 -13.40 8.90
CA GLN A 166 -8.26 -14.74 8.35
C GLN A 166 -9.21 -15.65 9.13
N LEU A 167 -9.70 -16.67 8.44
CA LEU A 167 -10.55 -17.69 8.99
C LEU A 167 -9.74 -18.99 9.12
N SER A 168 -9.75 -19.60 10.31
CA SER A 168 -9.06 -20.85 10.60
C SER A 168 -9.99 -21.83 11.32
N GLN A 169 -9.59 -23.10 11.41
CA GLN A 169 -10.36 -24.16 12.08
C GLN A 169 -11.81 -24.26 11.59
N VAL A 170 -12.01 -24.13 10.28
CA VAL A 170 -13.35 -24.20 9.69
C VAL A 170 -13.88 -25.63 9.76
N GLU A 171 -15.07 -25.77 10.32
CA GLU A 171 -15.80 -27.03 10.42
C GLU A 171 -17.26 -26.82 10.00
N VAL A 172 -17.87 -27.88 9.47
CA VAL A 172 -19.31 -27.91 9.17
C VAL A 172 -20.01 -28.79 10.20
N GLN A 173 -20.92 -28.20 10.97
CA GLN A 173 -21.75 -28.91 11.92
C GLN A 173 -23.08 -29.33 11.28
N THR A 174 -23.41 -30.61 11.44
CA THR A 174 -24.69 -31.17 11.00
C THR A 174 -25.72 -31.04 12.11
N ILE A 175 -26.82 -30.33 11.85
CA ILE A 175 -27.87 -30.00 12.81
C ILE A 175 -29.19 -30.66 12.37
N PRO A 176 -29.73 -31.63 13.14
CA PRO A 176 -31.02 -32.24 12.82
C PRO A 176 -32.18 -31.27 13.07
N TYR A 177 -33.20 -31.31 12.21
CA TYR A 177 -34.47 -30.63 12.45
C TYR A 177 -35.66 -31.60 12.43
N TYR A 178 -36.75 -31.21 13.09
CA TYR A 178 -37.91 -32.05 13.37
C TYR A 178 -39.20 -31.30 13.02
N ASP A 179 -40.26 -32.06 12.68
CA ASP A 179 -41.56 -31.57 12.22
C ASP A 179 -42.29 -30.66 13.25
N LYS A 180 -42.08 -30.89 14.55
CA LYS A 180 -42.76 -30.15 15.62
C LYS A 180 -41.80 -29.24 16.37
N GLY A 181 -42.20 -27.98 16.56
CA GLY A 181 -41.50 -27.05 17.44
C GLY A 181 -41.49 -27.54 18.90
N GLY A 182 -40.32 -27.49 19.55
CA GLY A 182 -40.11 -27.93 20.92
C GLY A 182 -38.99 -28.95 21.07
N ARG A 183 -38.71 -29.38 22.31
CA ARG A 183 -37.69 -30.40 22.58
C ARG A 183 -38.14 -31.75 21.99
N PRO A 184 -37.32 -32.41 21.13
CA PRO A 184 -37.68 -33.71 20.57
C PRO A 184 -37.92 -34.73 21.68
N LYS A 185 -38.87 -35.65 21.47
CA LYS A 185 -39.01 -36.83 22.32
C LYS A 185 -37.75 -37.69 22.19
N GLN A 186 -37.35 -38.33 23.28
CA GLN A 186 -36.17 -39.20 23.31
C GLN A 186 -36.33 -40.32 22.25
N GLY A 187 -35.39 -40.41 21.30
CA GLY A 187 -35.43 -41.39 20.20
C GLY A 187 -36.17 -40.94 18.92
N ALA A 188 -36.58 -39.67 18.80
CA ALA A 188 -37.21 -39.18 17.57
C ALA A 188 -36.24 -39.19 16.37
N THR A 189 -36.70 -39.68 15.22
CA THR A 189 -35.95 -39.61 13.95
C THR A 189 -35.98 -38.19 13.38
N PRO A 190 -34.82 -37.61 13.00
CA PRO A 190 -34.78 -36.31 12.32
C PRO A 190 -35.56 -36.34 11.00
N LEU A 191 -36.24 -35.24 10.68
CA LEU A 191 -36.91 -35.06 9.37
C LEU A 191 -35.89 -34.73 8.27
N GLY A 192 -34.76 -34.14 8.67
CA GLY A 192 -33.61 -33.86 7.83
C GLY A 192 -32.52 -33.17 8.62
N PHE A 193 -31.54 -32.63 7.90
CA PHE A 193 -30.40 -31.92 8.50
C PHE A 193 -30.20 -30.56 7.84
N HIS A 194 -29.74 -29.62 8.63
CA HIS A 194 -29.11 -28.39 8.18
C HIS A 194 -27.62 -28.45 8.46
N TYR A 195 -26.86 -27.68 7.72
CA TYR A 195 -25.42 -27.56 7.91
C TYR A 195 -25.10 -26.13 8.36
N ARG A 196 -24.23 -25.98 9.35
CA ARG A 196 -23.77 -24.67 9.85
C ARG A 196 -22.27 -24.61 9.91
N LEU A 197 -21.72 -23.43 9.68
CA LEU A 197 -20.29 -23.20 9.79
C LEU A 197 -19.88 -22.89 11.24
N THR A 198 -18.72 -23.40 11.62
CA THR A 198 -17.98 -22.99 12.82
C THR A 198 -16.52 -22.77 12.47
N GLY A 199 -15.81 -21.99 13.28
CA GLY A 199 -14.41 -21.66 13.05
C GLY A 199 -13.96 -20.43 13.82
N GLN A 200 -12.67 -20.13 13.71
CA GLN A 200 -12.01 -19.04 14.40
C GLN A 200 -11.68 -17.90 13.44
N LEU A 201 -12.24 -16.73 13.75
CA LEU A 201 -11.88 -15.48 13.09
C LEU A 201 -10.76 -14.79 13.86
N SER A 202 -9.65 -14.50 13.19
CA SER A 202 -8.48 -13.83 13.79
C SER A 202 -7.91 -12.78 12.84
N LEU A 203 -7.03 -11.92 13.36
CA LEU A 203 -6.26 -11.02 12.51
C LEU A 203 -5.21 -11.81 11.72
N ASP A 204 -4.99 -11.43 10.47
CA ASP A 204 -3.93 -11.96 9.63
C ASP A 204 -2.62 -11.23 9.96
N SER A 205 -1.75 -11.88 10.73
CA SER A 205 -0.45 -11.32 11.13
C SER A 205 0.42 -10.96 9.92
N SER A 206 0.37 -11.74 8.84
CA SER A 206 1.19 -11.50 7.65
C SER A 206 0.77 -10.22 6.92
N CYS A 207 -0.54 -9.99 6.80
CA CYS A 207 -1.09 -8.75 6.24
C CYS A 207 -0.75 -7.54 7.13
N LEU A 208 -0.83 -7.70 8.45
CA LEU A 208 -0.48 -6.64 9.40
C LEU A 208 1.00 -6.30 9.35
N GLU A 209 1.88 -7.28 9.29
CA GLU A 209 3.33 -7.08 9.13
C GLU A 209 3.64 -6.37 7.80
N ALA A 210 3.06 -6.81 6.69
CA ALA A 210 3.24 -6.15 5.40
C ALA A 210 2.72 -4.71 5.38
N THR A 211 1.65 -4.42 6.13
CA THR A 211 1.10 -3.07 6.28
C THR A 211 1.98 -2.21 7.19
N SER A 212 2.46 -2.77 8.30
CA SER A 212 3.38 -2.11 9.23
C SER A 212 4.73 -1.79 8.57
N LYS A 213 5.27 -2.71 7.76
CA LYS A 213 6.49 -2.48 6.97
C LYS A 213 6.38 -1.33 5.96
N ARG A 214 5.17 -0.87 5.64
CA ARG A 214 4.94 0.29 4.76
C ARG A 214 4.64 1.57 5.55
N ALA A 215 4.25 1.45 6.82
CA ALA A 215 3.89 2.58 7.65
C ALA A 215 5.08 3.51 7.86
N GLY A 216 4.84 4.81 7.70
CA GLY A 216 5.87 5.83 7.84
C GLY A 216 6.90 5.88 6.72
N ARG A 217 6.79 5.01 5.71
CA ARG A 217 7.81 4.85 4.67
C ARG A 217 7.39 5.40 3.33
N PHE A 218 8.36 5.95 2.63
CA PHE A 218 8.15 6.64 1.39
C PHE A 218 9.43 6.57 0.53
N ILE A 219 9.33 6.28 -0.76
CA ILE A 219 10.49 6.11 -1.65
C ILE A 219 10.62 7.27 -2.65
N LEU A 220 11.81 7.85 -2.74
CA LEU A 220 12.16 8.80 -3.80
C LEU A 220 13.08 8.09 -4.80
N ALA A 221 12.82 8.24 -6.09
CA ALA A 221 13.64 7.74 -7.17
C ALA A 221 14.39 8.87 -7.88
N THR A 222 15.56 8.55 -8.40
CA THR A 222 16.32 9.41 -9.31
C THR A 222 17.03 8.59 -10.37
N ASN A 223 17.34 9.19 -11.51
CA ASN A 223 18.32 8.70 -12.48
C ASN A 223 19.76 9.22 -12.23
N VAL A 224 20.01 9.98 -11.16
CA VAL A 224 21.36 10.45 -10.79
C VAL A 224 22.14 9.34 -10.08
N LEU A 225 22.94 8.61 -10.85
CA LEU A 225 23.68 7.43 -10.37
C LEU A 225 25.00 7.71 -9.63
N PRO A 226 25.83 8.72 -9.94
CA PRO A 226 27.15 8.84 -9.29
C PRO A 226 27.16 9.62 -7.96
N VAL A 227 26.15 10.46 -7.67
CA VAL A 227 26.28 11.58 -6.70
C VAL A 227 25.39 11.46 -5.45
N PHE A 228 24.81 10.28 -5.20
CA PHE A 228 23.79 10.16 -4.16
C PHE A 228 24.28 10.30 -2.70
N ARG A 229 25.60 10.43 -2.47
CA ARG A 229 26.17 10.64 -1.13
C ARG A 229 26.23 12.11 -0.69
N THR A 230 26.36 13.08 -1.60
CA THR A 230 26.66 14.49 -1.23
C THR A 230 25.54 15.47 -1.56
N SER A 231 24.61 15.12 -2.46
CA SER A 231 23.54 16.05 -2.89
C SER A 231 22.26 15.97 -2.05
N LEU A 232 21.98 14.82 -1.42
CA LEU A 232 20.78 14.63 -0.60
C LEU A 232 20.91 15.20 0.81
N GLU A 233 22.12 15.30 1.37
CA GLU A 233 22.37 16.05 2.62
C GLU A 233 21.87 17.51 2.47
N LYS A 234 21.93 18.07 1.26
CA LYS A 234 21.44 19.41 0.95
C LYS A 234 19.97 19.47 0.53
N ILE A 235 19.37 18.36 0.13
CA ILE A 235 17.93 18.27 -0.07
C ILE A 235 17.34 18.20 1.33
N LYS A 236 17.04 19.36 1.91
CA LYS A 236 16.06 19.42 2.99
C LYS A 236 14.88 18.61 2.49
N ILE A 237 14.61 17.47 3.13
CA ILE A 237 13.40 16.68 2.90
C ILE A 237 12.28 17.59 3.35
N ASP A 238 11.87 18.48 2.45
CA ASP A 238 10.91 19.49 2.76
C ASP A 238 9.60 18.76 3.04
N SER A 239 8.95 19.17 4.12
CA SER A 239 7.67 18.63 4.58
C SER A 239 6.66 18.43 3.44
N LYS A 240 6.75 19.22 2.36
CA LYS A 240 5.97 19.10 1.14
C LYS A 240 6.18 17.81 0.34
N MET A 241 7.42 17.32 0.17
CA MET A 241 7.67 16.03 -0.52
C MET A 241 7.20 14.84 0.31
N ALA A 242 6.99 15.05 1.61
CA ALA A 242 6.39 14.06 2.47
C ALA A 242 4.86 14.04 2.26
N THR A 243 4.18 15.18 2.18
CA THR A 243 2.71 15.32 2.41
C THR A 243 1.73 14.87 1.32
N GLU A 244 2.14 14.44 0.14
CA GLU A 244 1.22 14.03 -0.95
C GLU A 244 1.38 12.56 -1.37
#